data_AF-A8YGB5-F1
#
_entry.id   AF-A8YGB5-F1
#
_cell.length_a   1.000
_cell.length_b   1.000
_cell.length_c   1.000
_cell.angle_alpha   90.00
_cell.angle_beta   90.00
_cell.angle_gamma   90.00
#
_symmetry.space_group_name_H-M   'P 1'
#
loop_
_entity.id
_entity.type
_entity.pdbx_description
1 polymer ?
#
loop_
_entity_poly.entity_id
_entity_poly.type
_entity_poly.pdbx_seq_one_letter_code
_entity_poly.pdbx_strand_id
1 'polypeptide(L)'
;MLNKREITVIIEDKESYNFLSKFQSVQILSLPDLKNIDSLKNIFICTSLTGLKAVSDIVRTANDKHHLRGLFIRENIDSIYLPQLFKRANLRTLRNTLVYRDFTLPTRVINAWIWGAQEHLIATALVIGESLLISRCDFDELEIPFASMPALQRIPLEERENFIIAEDGSYIHWPVVDIHLDIAALPTRVINAWIWGAQEHLIATALVIGESLLISRCDFDELEIPFASMPALQRIPLEERENFIIAEDGSYIHWPVVDIHLDIAAFLSVIEPKAKQKFAAIKLKHDQIFGRAIASLRKQHQLRQSDIIGVSERQVRRIEQGEGTKVETLNLFAQAHKMELNDYLDAVAQLIDNTSVDLLQS
;
A
#
# COMPACT_ATOMS: atom_id res chain seq x y z
N MET A 1 -16.17 -24.40 -1.78
CA MET A 1 -16.28 -24.80 -0.36
C MET A 1 -15.15 -24.13 0.40
N LEU A 2 -15.40 -22.99 1.05
CA LEU A 2 -14.38 -22.30 1.84
C LEU A 2 -14.00 -23.17 3.03
N ASN A 3 -12.72 -23.45 3.16
CA ASN A 3 -12.12 -24.22 4.24
C ASN A 3 -12.46 -23.49 5.56
N LYS A 4 -13.44 -23.99 6.32
CA LYS A 4 -13.92 -23.35 7.55
C LYS A 4 -12.74 -23.31 8.52
N ARG A 5 -12.11 -22.14 8.72
CA ARG A 5 -10.98 -22.00 9.64
C ARG A 5 -11.49 -22.41 11.02
N GLU A 6 -10.90 -23.46 11.57
CA GLU A 6 -11.23 -23.90 12.92
C GLU A 6 -10.71 -22.83 13.88
N ILE A 7 -11.64 -22.10 14.50
CA ILE A 7 -11.36 -21.02 15.46
C ILE A 7 -11.69 -21.57 16.85
N THR A 8 -10.72 -21.44 17.76
CA THR A 8 -10.88 -21.85 19.16
C THR A 8 -10.91 -20.61 20.03
N VAL A 9 -11.92 -20.49 20.90
CA VAL A 9 -11.98 -19.45 21.93
C VAL A 9 -11.88 -20.11 23.30
N ILE A 10 -10.82 -19.77 24.04
CA ILE A 10 -10.61 -20.21 25.42
C ILE A 10 -11.12 -19.11 26.35
N ILE A 11 -12.03 -19.46 27.24
CA ILE A 11 -12.68 -18.51 28.14
C ILE A 11 -12.36 -18.89 29.59
N GLU A 12 -11.72 -17.98 30.30
CA GLU A 12 -11.51 -18.06 31.76
C GLU A 12 -12.67 -17.40 32.52
N ASP A 13 -13.14 -16.27 32.00
CA ASP A 13 -14.10 -15.42 32.67
C ASP A 13 -15.56 -15.85 32.41
N LYS A 14 -16.33 -16.03 33.49
CA LYS A 14 -17.74 -16.47 33.40
C LYS A 14 -18.64 -15.47 32.66
N GLU A 15 -18.38 -14.18 32.78
CA GLU A 15 -19.16 -13.16 32.07
C GLU A 15 -18.94 -13.24 30.55
N SER A 16 -17.68 -13.42 30.15
CA SER A 16 -17.30 -13.66 28.75
C SER A 16 -17.94 -14.93 28.17
N TYR A 17 -18.10 -15.98 28.98
CA TYR A 17 -18.69 -17.25 28.53
C TYR A 17 -20.16 -17.09 28.11
N ASN A 18 -20.95 -16.33 28.87
CA ASN A 18 -22.38 -16.12 28.58
C ASN A 18 -22.62 -15.34 27.28
N PHE A 19 -21.66 -14.52 26.86
CA PHE A 19 -21.77 -13.72 25.64
C PHE A 19 -21.28 -14.47 24.41
N LEU A 20 -20.09 -15.09 24.51
CA LEU A 20 -19.41 -15.70 23.38
C LEU A 20 -19.92 -17.13 23.08
N SER A 21 -20.65 -17.78 24.00
CA SER A 21 -21.26 -19.11 23.79
C SER A 21 -22.27 -19.19 22.64
N LYS A 22 -22.65 -18.06 22.05
CA LYS A 22 -23.61 -17.97 20.94
C LYS A 22 -23.01 -18.24 19.56
N PHE A 23 -21.69 -18.34 19.41
CA PHE A 23 -21.06 -18.57 18.10
C PHE A 23 -21.16 -20.05 17.69
N GLN A 24 -22.01 -20.36 16.72
CA GLN A 24 -22.21 -21.73 16.22
C GLN A 24 -21.00 -22.30 15.45
N SER A 25 -20.04 -21.46 15.05
CA SER A 25 -18.89 -21.85 14.21
C SER A 25 -17.55 -21.83 14.95
N VAL A 26 -17.58 -21.76 16.29
CA VAL A 26 -16.38 -21.62 17.13
C VAL A 26 -16.34 -22.73 18.16
N GLN A 27 -15.16 -23.32 18.36
CA GLN A 27 -14.93 -24.24 19.47
C GLN A 27 -14.66 -23.42 20.75
N ILE A 28 -15.56 -23.51 21.72
CA ILE A 28 -15.44 -22.77 22.98
C ILE A 28 -14.97 -23.73 24.08
N LEU A 29 -13.85 -23.40 24.71
CA LEU A 29 -13.27 -24.17 25.80
C LEU A 29 -13.24 -23.32 27.07
N SER A 30 -13.83 -23.83 28.15
CA SER A 30 -13.76 -23.20 29.47
C SER A 30 -12.64 -23.81 30.30
N LEU A 31 -11.87 -22.97 31.00
CA LEU A 31 -10.94 -23.46 32.02
C LEU A 31 -11.71 -24.11 33.19
N PRO A 32 -11.22 -25.24 33.77
CA PRO A 32 -9.90 -25.84 33.58
C PRO A 32 -9.80 -27.00 32.56
N ASP A 33 -10.87 -27.32 31.82
CA ASP A 33 -11.00 -28.53 31.00
C ASP A 33 -10.27 -28.46 29.64
N LEU A 34 -8.96 -28.15 29.66
CA LEU A 34 -8.15 -28.06 28.44
C LEU A 34 -7.36 -29.35 28.21
N LYS A 35 -7.95 -30.29 27.45
CA LYS A 35 -7.22 -31.43 26.88
C LYS A 35 -6.76 -31.07 25.46
N ASN A 36 -5.51 -31.37 25.12
CA ASN A 36 -4.92 -31.20 23.78
C ASN A 36 -4.82 -29.75 23.25
N ILE A 37 -4.40 -28.78 24.09
CA ILE A 37 -4.10 -27.41 23.62
C ILE A 37 -3.12 -27.41 22.45
N ASP A 38 -2.18 -28.36 22.44
CA ASP A 38 -1.12 -28.46 21.45
C ASP A 38 -1.60 -28.68 20.01
N SER A 39 -2.79 -29.24 19.81
CA SER A 39 -3.39 -29.46 18.48
C SER A 39 -4.24 -28.29 17.99
N LEU A 40 -4.61 -27.35 18.87
CA LEU A 40 -5.50 -26.25 18.54
C LEU A 40 -4.77 -25.18 17.73
N LYS A 41 -5.46 -24.61 16.73
CA LYS A 41 -4.98 -23.50 15.89
C LYS A 41 -5.97 -22.34 15.97
N ASN A 42 -5.51 -21.14 15.59
CA ASN A 42 -6.31 -19.90 15.62
C ASN A 42 -6.99 -19.68 16.98
N ILE A 43 -6.18 -19.62 18.03
CA ILE A 43 -6.63 -19.55 19.42
C ILE A 43 -6.86 -18.10 19.82
N PHE A 44 -8.06 -17.79 20.28
CA PHE A 44 -8.39 -16.56 20.99
C PHE A 44 -8.58 -16.87 22.47
N ILE A 45 -8.08 -15.99 23.33
CA ILE A 45 -8.17 -16.18 24.79
C ILE A 45 -8.91 -14.98 25.38
N CYS A 46 -9.99 -15.24 26.11
CA CYS A 46 -10.76 -14.24 26.83
C CYS A 46 -10.58 -14.44 28.34
N THR A 47 -10.04 -13.42 29.01
CA THR A 47 -9.77 -13.44 30.45
C THR A 47 -10.17 -12.12 31.09
N SER A 48 -10.40 -12.13 32.39
CA SER A 48 -10.42 -10.89 33.19
C SER A 48 -8.98 -10.39 33.46
N LEU A 49 -8.82 -9.10 33.76
CA LEU A 49 -7.52 -8.51 34.17
C LEU A 49 -6.94 -9.25 35.39
N THR A 50 -7.80 -9.61 36.35
CA THR A 50 -7.42 -10.41 37.53
C THR A 50 -7.16 -11.89 37.22
N GLY A 51 -7.81 -12.43 36.18
CA GLY A 51 -7.68 -13.81 35.71
C GLY A 51 -6.43 -14.07 34.85
N LEU A 52 -5.66 -13.03 34.48
CA LEU A 52 -4.51 -13.14 33.58
C LEU A 52 -3.50 -14.21 34.01
N LYS A 53 -3.32 -14.43 35.32
CA LYS A 53 -2.43 -15.46 35.84
C LYS A 53 -2.91 -16.88 35.54
N ALA A 54 -4.22 -17.12 35.49
CA ALA A 54 -4.80 -18.43 35.20
C ALA A 54 -4.59 -18.85 33.74
N VAL A 55 -4.53 -17.88 32.82
CA VAL A 55 -4.32 -18.12 31.38
C VAL A 55 -2.86 -18.03 30.93
N SER A 56 -1.93 -17.62 31.81
CA SER A 56 -0.57 -17.23 31.40
C SER A 56 0.20 -18.33 30.67
N ASP A 57 0.09 -19.56 31.15
CA ASP A 57 0.84 -20.69 30.58
C ASP A 57 0.30 -21.04 29.19
N ILE A 58 -1.03 -20.97 29.01
CA ILE A 58 -1.71 -21.23 27.73
C ILE A 58 -1.37 -20.13 26.72
N VAL A 59 -1.43 -18.87 27.15
CA VAL A 59 -1.04 -17.72 26.32
C VAL A 59 0.38 -17.90 25.82
N ARG A 60 1.32 -18.27 26.70
CA ARG A 60 2.72 -18.48 26.32
C ARG A 60 2.87 -19.63 25.33
N THR A 61 2.32 -20.82 25.64
CA THR A 61 2.43 -21.99 24.77
C THR A 61 1.80 -21.75 23.40
N ALA A 62 0.63 -21.10 23.34
CA ALA A 62 -0.05 -20.78 22.10
C ALA A 62 0.73 -19.72 21.28
N ASN A 63 1.31 -18.73 21.95
CA ASN A 63 2.10 -17.69 21.31
C ASN A 63 3.42 -18.24 20.74
N ASP A 64 4.13 -19.08 21.49
CA ASP A 64 5.39 -19.70 21.06
C ASP A 64 5.21 -20.60 19.82
N LYS A 65 3.99 -21.14 19.63
CA LYS A 65 3.61 -21.95 18.45
C LYS A 65 2.99 -21.14 17.31
N HIS A 66 2.90 -19.81 17.44
CA HIS A 66 2.19 -18.93 16.50
C HIS A 66 0.71 -19.32 16.28
N HIS A 67 0.09 -19.96 17.28
CA HIS A 67 -1.32 -20.36 17.26
C HIS A 67 -2.22 -19.32 17.94
N LEU A 68 -1.67 -18.49 18.84
CA LEU A 68 -2.40 -17.38 19.47
C LEU A 68 -2.70 -16.30 18.42
N ARG A 69 -3.99 -15.99 18.24
CA ARG A 69 -4.46 -14.91 17.38
C ARG A 69 -4.80 -13.67 18.16
N GLY A 70 -5.48 -13.79 19.31
CA GLY A 70 -5.81 -12.64 20.14
C GLY A 70 -5.91 -12.99 21.61
N LEU A 71 -5.43 -12.09 22.46
CA LEU A 71 -5.64 -12.09 23.91
C LEU A 71 -6.57 -10.92 24.25
N PHE A 72 -7.82 -11.23 24.60
CA PHE A 72 -8.80 -10.26 25.04
C PHE A 72 -8.85 -10.21 26.57
N ILE A 73 -8.59 -9.04 27.13
CA ILE A 73 -8.57 -8.83 28.57
C ILE A 73 -9.71 -7.89 28.97
N ARG A 74 -10.66 -8.40 29.76
CA ARG A 74 -11.75 -7.60 30.30
C ARG A 74 -11.24 -6.71 31.43
N GLU A 75 -11.52 -5.42 31.34
CA GLU A 75 -11.18 -4.44 32.36
C GLU A 75 -12.15 -4.55 33.55
N ASN A 76 -11.93 -5.53 34.44
CA ASN A 76 -12.72 -5.71 35.65
C ASN A 76 -12.18 -4.91 36.86
N ILE A 77 -10.96 -4.38 36.73
CA ILE A 77 -10.33 -3.39 37.61
C ILE A 77 -9.58 -2.40 36.72
N ASP A 78 -9.13 -1.27 37.28
CA ASP A 78 -8.43 -0.21 36.54
C ASP A 78 -7.25 -0.74 35.71
N SER A 79 -7.27 -0.47 34.40
CA SER A 79 -6.23 -0.84 33.44
C SER A 79 -4.85 -0.23 33.73
N ILE A 80 -4.75 0.76 34.62
CA ILE A 80 -3.45 1.26 35.12
C ILE A 80 -2.59 0.15 35.74
N TYR A 81 -3.22 -0.93 36.23
CA TYR A 81 -2.53 -2.09 36.82
C TYR A 81 -2.07 -3.13 35.79
N LEU A 82 -2.35 -2.94 34.50
CA LEU A 82 -2.03 -3.88 33.44
C LEU A 82 -0.54 -4.26 33.42
N PRO A 83 0.44 -3.33 33.49
CA PRO A 83 1.86 -3.69 33.50
C PRO A 83 2.25 -4.59 34.68
N GLN A 84 1.72 -4.31 35.88
CA GLN A 84 2.01 -5.09 37.08
C GLN A 84 1.39 -6.49 37.00
N LEU A 85 0.20 -6.61 36.41
CA LEU A 85 -0.49 -7.89 36.23
C LEU A 85 0.18 -8.75 35.16
N PHE A 86 0.64 -8.17 34.05
CA PHE A 86 1.49 -8.86 33.08
C PHE A 86 2.77 -9.40 33.72
N LYS A 87 3.45 -8.56 34.51
CA LYS A 87 4.63 -8.97 35.27
C LYS A 87 4.32 -10.12 36.24
N ARG A 88 3.22 -10.03 36.99
CA ARG A 88 2.76 -11.09 37.92
C ARG A 88 2.40 -12.38 37.18
N ALA A 89 1.81 -12.28 36.00
CA ALA A 89 1.50 -13.40 35.11
C ALA A 89 2.76 -13.98 34.43
N ASN A 90 3.91 -13.31 34.52
CA ASN A 90 5.12 -13.63 33.79
C ASN A 90 4.88 -13.64 32.27
N LEU A 91 4.08 -12.68 31.79
CA LEU A 91 3.82 -12.45 30.37
C LEU A 91 4.57 -11.22 29.90
N ARG A 92 5.09 -11.27 28.67
CA ARG A 92 5.55 -10.08 27.94
C ARG A 92 4.35 -9.41 27.29
N THR A 93 4.46 -8.12 26.99
CA THR A 93 3.48 -7.44 26.15
C THR A 93 3.43 -8.13 24.78
N LEU A 94 2.22 -8.51 24.35
CA LEU A 94 1.99 -9.16 23.05
C LEU A 94 1.23 -8.18 22.16
N ARG A 95 1.63 -8.10 20.88
CA ARG A 95 0.99 -7.21 19.89
C ARG A 95 -0.50 -7.49 19.70
N ASN A 96 -0.89 -8.76 19.84
CA ASN A 96 -2.27 -9.20 19.70
C ASN A 96 -3.06 -9.17 21.02
N THR A 97 -2.78 -8.20 21.90
CA THR A 97 -3.53 -8.02 23.15
C THR A 97 -4.45 -6.82 23.04
N LEU A 98 -5.74 -7.04 23.30
CA LEU A 98 -6.72 -5.95 23.38
C LEU A 98 -7.42 -5.97 24.74
N VAL A 99 -7.52 -4.80 25.37
CA VAL A 99 -8.28 -4.59 26.60
C VAL A 99 -9.66 -4.08 26.22
N TYR A 100 -10.71 -4.63 26.84
CA TYR A 100 -12.09 -4.27 26.53
C TYR A 100 -12.93 -4.05 27.79
N ARG A 101 -13.95 -3.19 27.64
CA ARG A 101 -14.97 -2.94 28.66
C ARG A 101 -16.28 -3.64 28.32
N ASP A 102 -16.66 -3.59 27.04
CA ASP A 102 -17.85 -4.23 26.51
C ASP A 102 -17.49 -5.41 25.59
N PHE A 103 -18.45 -6.31 25.40
CA PHE A 103 -18.25 -7.51 24.59
C PHE A 103 -18.34 -7.26 23.07
N THR A 104 -18.51 -6.01 22.62
CA THR A 104 -18.56 -5.70 21.18
C THR A 104 -17.19 -5.97 20.54
N LEU A 105 -16.10 -5.59 21.22
CA LEU A 105 -14.74 -5.78 20.72
C LEU A 105 -14.38 -7.25 20.44
N PRO A 106 -14.42 -8.17 21.42
CA PRO A 106 -14.09 -9.57 21.16
C PRO A 106 -15.04 -10.19 20.12
N THR A 107 -16.32 -9.82 20.13
CA THR A 107 -17.31 -10.32 19.17
C THR A 107 -17.00 -9.91 17.74
N ARG A 108 -16.71 -8.63 17.53
CA ARG A 108 -16.34 -8.06 16.24
C ARG A 108 -15.10 -8.73 15.67
N VAL A 109 -14.04 -8.84 16.47
CA VAL A 109 -12.80 -9.48 16.02
C VAL A 109 -13.02 -10.96 15.70
N ILE A 110 -13.68 -11.72 16.59
CA ILE A 110 -13.94 -13.14 16.34
C ILE A 110 -14.80 -13.33 15.07
N ASN A 111 -15.84 -12.52 14.86
CA ASN A 111 -16.66 -12.55 13.65
C ASN A 111 -15.86 -12.24 12.40
N ALA A 112 -14.99 -11.22 12.43
CA ALA A 112 -14.13 -10.88 11.32
C ALA A 112 -13.25 -12.08 10.89
N TRP A 113 -12.72 -12.83 11.86
CA TRP A 113 -11.95 -14.05 11.60
C TRP A 113 -12.81 -15.22 11.09
N ILE A 114 -14.04 -15.38 11.59
CA ILE A 114 -14.99 -16.38 11.08
C ILE A 114 -15.29 -16.12 9.59
N TRP A 115 -15.44 -14.86 9.20
CA TRP A 115 -15.73 -14.44 7.84
C TRP A 115 -14.50 -14.34 6.94
N GLY A 116 -13.28 -14.38 7.51
CA GLY A 116 -12.04 -14.17 6.75
C GLY A 116 -11.81 -12.72 6.34
N ALA A 117 -12.47 -11.76 6.99
CA ALA A 117 -12.42 -10.32 6.71
C ALA A 117 -11.53 -9.55 7.71
N GLN A 118 -10.68 -10.25 8.48
CA GLN A 118 -9.90 -9.66 9.58
C GLN A 118 -8.97 -8.51 9.15
N GLU A 119 -8.51 -8.51 7.90
CA GLU A 119 -7.63 -7.48 7.33
C GLU A 119 -8.38 -6.21 6.88
N HIS A 120 -9.72 -6.26 6.85
CA HIS A 120 -10.58 -5.20 6.32
C HIS A 120 -11.46 -4.54 7.39
N LEU A 121 -11.55 -5.14 8.58
CA LEU A 121 -12.43 -4.68 9.66
C LEU A 121 -11.63 -4.09 10.82
N ILE A 122 -12.23 -3.08 11.45
CA ILE A 122 -11.65 -2.29 12.53
C ILE A 122 -11.89 -2.97 13.87
N ALA A 123 -10.84 -3.25 14.62
CA ALA A 123 -10.97 -3.72 15.99
C ALA A 123 -11.15 -2.53 16.94
N THR A 124 -10.17 -1.62 16.95
CA THR A 124 -10.14 -0.44 17.80
C THR A 124 -9.56 0.73 17.04
N ALA A 125 -9.86 1.95 17.49
CA ALA A 125 -9.20 3.16 17.02
C ALA A 125 -8.99 4.09 18.21
N LEU A 126 -7.96 4.93 18.12
CA LEU A 126 -7.60 5.91 19.13
C LEU A 126 -6.90 7.10 18.47
N VAL A 127 -7.02 8.29 19.05
CA VAL A 127 -6.28 9.47 18.59
C VAL A 127 -4.99 9.60 19.41
N ILE A 128 -3.86 9.71 18.73
CA ILE A 128 -2.58 10.08 19.34
C ILE A 128 -2.10 11.35 18.66
N GLY A 129 -2.15 12.46 19.41
CA GLY A 129 -1.76 13.77 18.88
C GLY A 129 -2.60 14.14 17.66
N GLU A 130 -1.95 14.29 16.50
CA GLU A 130 -2.57 14.67 15.23
C GLU A 130 -2.87 13.47 14.31
N SER A 131 -2.78 12.24 14.83
CA SER A 131 -3.01 11.00 14.08
C SER A 131 -4.11 10.16 14.69
N LEU A 132 -4.86 9.48 13.84
CA LEU A 132 -5.77 8.40 14.18
C LEU A 132 -5.03 7.08 14.03
N LEU A 133 -4.77 6.39 15.15
CA LEU A 133 -4.25 5.05 15.17
C LEU A 133 -5.41 4.06 15.14
N ILE A 134 -5.43 3.17 14.16
CA ILE A 134 -6.45 2.16 13.96
C ILE A 134 -5.82 0.78 14.06
N SER A 135 -6.31 -0.04 14.98
CA SER A 135 -5.99 -1.46 15.05
C SER A 135 -7.05 -2.25 14.28
N ARG A 136 -6.61 -3.03 13.30
CA ARG A 136 -7.46 -3.94 12.52
C ARG A 136 -7.76 -5.23 13.31
N CYS A 137 -8.73 -6.01 12.83
CA CYS A 137 -9.11 -7.28 13.46
C CYS A 137 -8.03 -8.38 13.35
N ASP A 138 -7.02 -8.20 12.50
CA ASP A 138 -5.80 -9.01 12.44
C ASP A 138 -4.68 -8.53 13.38
N PHE A 139 -4.94 -7.47 14.16
CA PHE A 139 -4.02 -6.80 15.09
C PHE A 139 -2.87 -6.03 14.44
N ASP A 140 -2.93 -5.80 13.12
CA ASP A 140 -2.07 -4.80 12.50
C ASP A 140 -2.58 -3.39 12.78
N GLU A 141 -1.65 -2.46 12.90
CA GLU A 141 -1.93 -1.06 13.23
C GLU A 141 -1.68 -0.17 12.01
N LEU A 142 -2.58 0.80 11.83
CA LEU A 142 -2.51 1.84 10.81
C LEU A 142 -2.51 3.19 11.51
N GLU A 143 -1.57 4.06 11.16
CA GLU A 143 -1.53 5.43 11.66
C GLU A 143 -1.90 6.39 10.51
N ILE A 144 -2.99 7.13 10.67
CA ILE A 144 -3.51 8.06 9.67
C ILE A 144 -3.50 9.47 10.25
N PRO A 145 -2.62 10.37 9.78
CA PRO A 145 -2.64 11.77 10.21
C PRO A 145 -3.98 12.43 9.85
N PHE A 146 -4.61 13.20 10.76
CA PHE A 146 -5.84 13.93 10.43
C PHE A 146 -5.61 14.93 9.28
N ALA A 147 -4.40 15.50 9.21
CA ALA A 147 -3.97 16.38 8.13
C ALA A 147 -3.85 15.68 6.77
N SER A 148 -3.87 14.36 6.73
CA SER A 148 -3.67 13.65 5.47
C SER A 148 -4.95 13.59 4.63
N MET A 149 -6.15 13.53 5.22
CA MET A 149 -7.43 13.55 4.46
C MET A 149 -8.21 14.85 4.62
N PRO A 150 -8.72 15.45 3.51
CA PRO A 150 -9.63 16.59 3.58
C PRO A 150 -10.87 16.34 4.43
N ALA A 151 -11.41 15.11 4.43
CA ALA A 151 -12.55 14.75 5.28
C ALA A 151 -12.17 14.81 6.77
N LEU A 152 -11.06 14.18 7.18
CA LEU A 152 -10.62 14.19 8.57
C LEU A 152 -10.14 15.57 9.04
N GLN A 153 -9.56 16.39 8.15
CA GLN A 153 -9.19 17.78 8.43
C GLN A 153 -10.40 18.63 8.85
N ARG A 154 -11.60 18.32 8.37
CA ARG A 154 -12.83 19.05 8.68
C ARG A 154 -13.38 18.75 10.08
N ILE A 155 -12.83 17.76 10.77
CA ILE A 155 -13.21 17.41 12.13
C ILE A 155 -12.56 18.40 13.10
N PRO A 156 -13.35 19.16 13.88
CA PRO A 156 -12.84 20.03 14.94
C PRO A 156 -11.96 19.23 15.92
N LEU A 157 -10.90 19.84 16.45
CA LEU A 157 -9.93 19.16 17.32
C LEU A 157 -10.62 18.49 18.52
N GLU A 158 -11.59 19.18 19.12
CA GLU A 158 -12.40 18.69 20.24
C GLU A 158 -13.30 17.49 19.90
N GLU A 159 -13.63 17.28 18.63
CA GLU A 159 -14.48 16.19 18.17
C GLU A 159 -13.69 14.98 17.66
N ARG A 160 -12.37 15.10 17.49
CA ARG A 160 -11.56 14.02 16.90
C ARG A 160 -11.59 12.73 17.71
N GLU A 161 -11.71 12.83 19.03
CA GLU A 161 -11.82 11.67 19.93
C GLU A 161 -13.26 11.15 20.06
N ASN A 162 -14.26 11.91 19.62
CA ASN A 162 -15.69 11.59 19.79
C ASN A 162 -16.25 10.80 18.60
N PHE A 163 -15.60 9.70 18.25
CA PHE A 163 -16.07 8.80 17.20
C PHE A 163 -16.69 7.52 17.76
N ILE A 164 -17.48 6.88 16.90
CA ILE A 164 -18.10 5.59 17.14
C ILE A 164 -17.59 4.61 16.08
N ILE A 165 -17.16 3.43 16.49
CA ILE A 165 -16.82 2.35 15.56
C ILE A 165 -18.07 1.51 15.36
N ALA A 166 -18.44 1.24 14.10
CA ALA A 166 -19.55 0.37 13.78
C ALA A 166 -19.44 -0.99 14.51
N GLU A 167 -20.57 -1.59 14.89
CA GLU A 167 -20.58 -2.84 15.69
C GLU A 167 -19.86 -3.99 14.98
N ASP A 168 -19.91 -4.02 13.66
CA ASP A 168 -19.22 -4.99 12.80
C ASP A 168 -17.77 -4.59 12.45
N GLY A 169 -17.37 -3.36 12.77
CA GLY A 169 -16.05 -2.81 12.46
C GLY A 169 -15.89 -2.33 11.03
N SER A 170 -16.97 -2.13 10.28
CA SER A 170 -16.91 -1.67 8.89
C SER A 170 -16.39 -0.24 8.75
N TYR A 171 -16.73 0.66 9.67
CA TYR A 171 -16.31 2.05 9.61
C TYR A 171 -16.18 2.71 10.99
N ILE A 172 -15.52 3.87 11.01
CA ILE A 172 -15.51 4.85 12.10
C ILE A 172 -16.41 6.01 11.70
N HIS A 173 -17.28 6.46 12.60
CA HIS A 173 -18.20 7.57 12.39
C HIS A 173 -17.98 8.68 13.40
N TRP A 174 -17.88 9.92 12.93
CA TRP A 174 -17.92 11.13 13.76
C TRP A 174 -19.33 11.74 13.67
N PRO A 175 -20.20 11.56 14.67
CA PRO A 175 -21.61 11.94 14.57
C PRO A 175 -21.87 13.43 14.39
N VAL A 176 -21.01 14.28 14.95
CA VAL A 176 -21.18 15.74 14.93
C VAL A 176 -21.01 16.32 13.53
N VAL A 177 -20.04 15.80 12.77
CA VAL A 177 -19.70 16.27 11.42
C VAL A 177 -20.19 15.34 10.32
N ASP A 178 -20.82 14.23 10.70
CA ASP A 178 -21.34 13.17 9.84
C ASP A 178 -20.30 12.61 8.85
N ILE A 179 -19.12 12.26 9.38
CA ILE A 179 -18.03 11.70 8.58
C ILE A 179 -17.90 10.22 8.88
N HIS A 180 -17.91 9.40 7.84
CA HIS A 180 -17.70 7.96 7.90
C HIS A 180 -16.36 7.61 7.25
N LEU A 181 -15.50 6.92 7.99
CA LEU A 181 -14.21 6.41 7.53
C LEU A 181 -14.27 4.89 7.48
N ASP A 182 -14.34 4.35 6.27
CA ASP A 182 -14.26 2.92 5.99
C ASP A 182 -12.84 2.57 5.54
N ILE A 183 -12.18 1.63 6.23
CA ILE A 183 -10.83 1.17 5.90
C ILE A 183 -10.83 0.22 4.71
N ALA A 184 -11.91 -0.55 4.51
CA ALA A 184 -12.09 -1.37 3.31
C ALA A 184 -12.33 -0.52 2.06
N ALA A 185 -12.90 0.68 2.22
CA ALA A 185 -13.06 1.66 1.14
C ALA A 185 -11.76 2.41 0.79
N LEU A 186 -10.71 2.31 1.60
CA LEU A 186 -9.37 2.80 1.28
C LEU A 186 -8.58 1.65 0.67
N PRO A 187 -8.32 1.65 -0.66
CA PRO A 187 -7.41 0.67 -1.21
C PRO A 187 -6.06 0.80 -0.49
N THR A 188 -5.45 -0.32 -0.12
CA THR A 188 -4.16 -0.37 0.60
C THR A 188 -3.09 0.56 0.02
N ARG A 189 -3.12 0.82 -1.29
CA ARG A 189 -2.23 1.80 -1.98
C ARG A 189 -2.43 3.25 -1.57
N VAL A 190 -3.66 3.69 -1.30
CA VAL A 190 -3.94 5.05 -0.83
C VAL A 190 -3.31 5.24 0.55
N ILE A 191 -3.49 4.25 1.42
CA ILE A 191 -2.91 4.25 2.76
C ILE A 191 -1.37 4.23 2.69
N ASN A 192 -0.79 3.33 1.89
CA ASN A 192 0.67 3.26 1.72
C ASN A 192 1.26 4.55 1.13
N ALA A 193 0.58 5.14 0.14
CA ALA A 193 0.98 6.41 -0.46
C ALA A 193 1.09 7.52 0.59
N TRP A 194 0.22 7.51 1.60
CA TRP A 194 0.18 8.54 2.62
C TRP A 194 1.20 8.32 3.72
N ILE A 195 1.39 7.06 4.13
CA ILE A 195 2.47 6.66 5.04
C ILE A 195 3.83 7.11 4.48
N TRP A 196 4.02 7.02 3.16
CA TRP A 196 5.27 7.40 2.50
C TRP A 196 5.35 8.87 2.07
N GLY A 197 4.32 9.68 2.32
CA GLY A 197 4.28 11.08 1.86
C GLY A 197 4.26 11.23 0.33
N ALA A 198 3.84 10.18 -0.39
CA ALA A 198 3.79 10.07 -1.84
C ALA A 198 2.37 10.26 -2.42
N GLN A 199 1.42 10.75 -1.63
CA GLN A 199 0.01 10.84 -1.99
C GLN A 199 -0.26 11.67 -3.26
N GLU A 200 0.58 12.67 -3.52
CA GLU A 200 0.49 13.52 -4.71
C GLU A 200 1.01 12.86 -5.99
N HIS A 201 1.64 11.69 -5.87
CA HIS A 201 2.38 11.01 -6.94
C HIS A 201 1.78 9.66 -7.34
N LEU A 202 0.81 9.15 -6.58
CA LEU A 202 0.23 7.82 -6.76
C LEU A 202 -1.26 7.89 -7.14
N ILE A 203 -1.70 6.86 -7.83
CA ILE A 203 -3.04 6.74 -8.43
C ILE A 203 -3.92 5.92 -7.49
N ALA A 204 -5.01 6.52 -7.00
CA ALA A 204 -6.00 5.81 -6.19
C ALA A 204 -6.95 5.02 -7.08
N THR A 205 -7.56 5.70 -8.05
CA THR A 205 -8.53 5.15 -9.00
C THR A 205 -8.45 5.88 -10.33
N ALA A 206 -9.01 5.28 -11.38
CA ALA A 206 -9.18 5.92 -12.66
C ALA A 206 -10.47 5.43 -13.33
N LEU A 207 -11.05 6.26 -14.19
CA LEU A 207 -12.29 5.99 -14.92
C LEU A 207 -12.25 6.68 -16.28
N VAL A 208 -12.80 6.05 -17.31
CA VAL A 208 -13.02 6.71 -18.60
C VAL A 208 -14.41 7.36 -18.61
N ILE A 209 -14.47 8.65 -18.91
CA ILE A 209 -15.72 9.39 -19.10
C ILE A 209 -15.65 10.05 -20.48
N GLY A 210 -16.41 9.50 -21.43
CA GLY A 210 -16.41 9.98 -22.82
C GLY A 210 -15.02 9.90 -23.45
N GLU A 211 -14.45 11.06 -23.80
CA GLU A 211 -13.12 11.19 -24.43
C GLU A 211 -12.00 11.56 -23.45
N SER A 212 -12.28 11.48 -22.15
CA SER A 212 -11.34 11.81 -21.07
C SER A 212 -11.13 10.62 -20.14
N LEU A 213 -9.90 10.49 -19.64
CA LEU A 213 -9.55 9.66 -18.50
C LEU A 213 -9.60 10.54 -17.25
N LEU A 214 -10.48 10.23 -16.31
CA LEU A 214 -10.52 10.83 -14.99
C LEU A 214 -9.63 10.00 -14.05
N ILE A 215 -8.66 10.63 -13.41
CA ILE A 215 -7.75 9.99 -12.46
C ILE A 215 -7.93 10.63 -11.10
N SER A 216 -8.24 9.83 -10.09
CA SER A 216 -8.16 10.26 -8.70
C SER A 216 -6.78 9.88 -8.15
N ARG A 217 -6.03 10.88 -7.70
CA ARG A 217 -4.78 10.67 -6.97
C ARG A 217 -5.05 10.11 -5.58
N CYS A 218 -4.01 9.61 -4.94
CA CYS A 218 -4.10 9.14 -3.56
C CYS A 218 -4.46 10.26 -2.58
N ASP A 219 -4.18 11.54 -2.86
CA ASP A 219 -4.65 12.67 -2.05
C ASP A 219 -6.09 13.14 -2.38
N PHE A 220 -6.79 12.39 -3.24
CA PHE A 220 -8.14 12.67 -3.73
C PHE A 220 -8.28 13.87 -4.66
N ASP A 221 -7.18 14.48 -5.10
CA ASP A 221 -7.23 15.42 -6.21
C ASP A 221 -7.55 14.68 -7.51
N GLU A 222 -8.46 15.26 -8.30
CA GLU A 222 -8.90 14.71 -9.57
C GLU A 222 -8.19 15.39 -10.75
N LEU A 223 -7.70 14.57 -11.67
CA LEU A 223 -7.13 15.00 -12.94
C LEU A 223 -8.02 14.52 -14.07
N GLU A 224 -8.43 15.43 -14.96
CA GLU A 224 -9.10 15.09 -16.20
C GLU A 224 -8.10 15.16 -17.37
N ILE A 225 -7.88 14.02 -18.02
CA ILE A 225 -6.90 13.89 -19.11
C ILE A 225 -7.63 13.51 -20.40
N PRO A 226 -7.77 14.44 -21.35
CA PRO A 226 -8.30 14.09 -22.66
C PRO A 226 -7.39 13.06 -23.35
N PHE A 227 -7.94 12.00 -23.95
CA PHE A 227 -7.12 11.02 -24.70
C PHE A 227 -6.36 11.68 -25.86
N ALA A 228 -6.90 12.77 -26.41
CA ALA A 228 -6.26 13.56 -27.45
C ALA A 228 -5.05 14.37 -26.96
N SER A 229 -4.87 14.53 -25.64
CA SER A 229 -3.88 15.45 -25.07
C SER A 229 -2.43 14.96 -25.22
N MET A 230 -2.21 13.64 -25.34
CA MET A 230 -0.87 13.08 -25.49
C MET A 230 -0.78 11.96 -26.53
N PRO A 231 0.33 11.85 -27.28
CA PRO A 231 0.48 10.83 -28.33
C PRO A 231 0.38 9.39 -27.84
N ALA A 232 0.77 9.11 -26.59
CA ALA A 232 0.66 7.77 -26.02
C ALA A 232 -0.82 7.35 -25.90
N LEU A 233 -1.67 8.21 -25.34
CA LEU A 233 -3.11 7.94 -25.18
C LEU A 233 -3.84 7.84 -26.52
N GLN A 234 -3.43 8.62 -27.53
CA GLN A 234 -4.01 8.54 -28.88
C GLN A 234 -3.78 7.19 -29.56
N ARG A 235 -2.77 6.43 -29.14
CA ARG A 235 -2.46 5.10 -29.70
C ARG A 235 -3.36 4.00 -29.14
N ILE A 236 -4.16 4.28 -28.12
CA ILE A 236 -5.06 3.32 -27.49
C ILE A 236 -6.37 3.26 -28.31
N PRO A 237 -6.74 2.08 -28.87
CA PRO A 237 -8.02 1.88 -29.54
C PRO A 237 -9.19 2.24 -28.62
N LEU A 238 -10.29 2.76 -29.18
CA LEU A 238 -11.45 3.20 -28.41
C LEU A 238 -11.99 2.09 -27.50
N GLU A 239 -12.10 0.87 -28.03
CA GLU A 239 -12.54 -0.33 -27.30
C GLU A 239 -11.62 -0.77 -26.17
N GLU A 240 -10.34 -0.35 -26.18
CA GLU A 240 -9.35 -0.72 -25.17
C GLU A 240 -9.12 0.35 -24.10
N ARG A 241 -9.76 1.53 -24.25
CA ARG A 241 -9.52 2.66 -23.33
C ARG A 241 -9.92 2.34 -21.89
N GLU A 242 -10.96 1.56 -21.69
CA GLU A 242 -11.45 1.13 -20.36
C GLU A 242 -10.68 -0.08 -19.80
N ASN A 243 -9.94 -0.83 -20.63
CA ASN A 243 -9.27 -2.07 -20.25
C ASN A 243 -7.86 -1.84 -19.67
N PHE A 244 -7.74 -0.91 -18.74
CA PHE A 244 -6.47 -0.64 -18.07
C PHE A 244 -6.37 -1.33 -16.70
N ILE A 245 -5.14 -1.47 -16.24
CA ILE A 245 -4.79 -2.01 -14.92
C ILE A 245 -4.02 -0.92 -14.17
N ILE A 246 -4.45 -0.63 -12.93
CA ILE A 246 -3.69 0.22 -12.01
C ILE A 246 -2.72 -0.68 -11.27
N ALA A 247 -1.44 -0.28 -11.19
CA ALA A 247 -0.44 -0.98 -10.40
C ALA A 247 -0.91 -1.15 -8.94
N GLU A 248 -0.53 -2.23 -8.28
CA GLU A 248 -0.97 -2.54 -6.91
C GLU A 248 -0.64 -1.42 -5.92
N ASP A 249 0.51 -0.75 -6.11
CA ASP A 249 0.98 0.41 -5.34
C ASP A 249 0.47 1.76 -5.86
N GLY A 250 -0.25 1.78 -6.98
CA GLY A 250 -0.74 3.00 -7.63
C GLY A 250 0.33 3.78 -8.41
N SER A 251 1.51 3.21 -8.68
CA SER A 251 2.60 3.90 -9.36
C SER A 251 2.29 4.27 -10.82
N TYR A 252 1.50 3.46 -11.52
CA TYR A 252 1.13 3.71 -12.92
C TYR A 252 -0.22 3.07 -13.30
N ILE A 253 -0.77 3.53 -14.42
CA ILE A 253 -1.82 2.86 -15.20
C ILE A 253 -1.16 2.18 -16.40
N HIS A 254 -1.57 0.93 -16.67
CA HIS A 254 -1.08 0.12 -17.77
C HIS A 254 -2.21 -0.32 -18.70
N TRP A 255 -2.03 -0.13 -20.01
CA TRP A 255 -2.88 -0.72 -21.06
C TRP A 255 -2.14 -1.89 -21.74
N PRO A 256 -2.49 -3.16 -21.42
CA PRO A 256 -1.73 -4.34 -21.87
C PRO A 256 -1.66 -4.52 -23.39
N VAL A 257 -2.72 -4.15 -24.11
CA VAL A 257 -2.80 -4.38 -25.57
C VAL A 257 -1.78 -3.55 -26.35
N VAL A 258 -1.46 -2.36 -25.85
CA VAL A 258 -0.54 -1.42 -26.50
C VAL A 258 0.76 -1.22 -25.73
N ASP A 259 0.92 -1.90 -24.60
CA ASP A 259 2.08 -1.84 -23.71
C ASP A 259 2.43 -0.39 -23.29
N ILE A 260 1.40 0.35 -22.84
CA ILE A 260 1.55 1.75 -22.42
C ILE A 260 1.43 1.84 -20.91
N HIS A 261 2.46 2.38 -20.27
CA HIS A 261 2.54 2.65 -18.84
C HIS A 261 2.63 4.16 -18.60
N LEU A 262 1.73 4.71 -17.80
CA LEU A 262 1.68 6.14 -17.49
C LEU A 262 1.48 6.38 -15.99
N ASP A 263 2.31 7.25 -15.42
CA ASP A 263 2.26 7.69 -14.03
C ASP A 263 1.65 9.10 -13.90
N ILE A 264 1.41 9.56 -12.66
CA ILE A 264 0.89 10.92 -12.39
C ILE A 264 1.78 12.00 -13.03
N ALA A 265 3.09 11.81 -12.98
CA ALA A 265 4.04 12.78 -13.51
C ALA A 265 3.87 12.97 -15.03
N ALA A 266 3.69 11.87 -15.78
CA ALA A 266 3.42 11.88 -17.21
C ALA A 266 2.11 12.63 -17.52
N PHE A 267 1.04 12.41 -16.75
CA PHE A 267 -0.23 13.11 -16.93
C PHE A 267 -0.10 14.63 -16.66
N LEU A 268 0.54 15.00 -15.55
CA LEU A 268 0.76 16.41 -15.20
C LEU A 268 1.59 17.14 -16.27
N SER A 269 2.51 16.45 -16.95
CA SER A 269 3.33 17.04 -18.02
C SER A 269 2.53 17.59 -19.21
N VAL A 270 1.27 17.17 -19.34
CA VAL A 270 0.39 17.54 -20.46
C VAL A 270 -0.64 18.58 -20.03
N ILE A 271 -1.12 18.50 -18.79
CA ILE A 271 -2.18 19.34 -18.23
C ILE A 271 -1.61 20.63 -17.62
N GLU A 272 -0.43 20.57 -17.00
CA GLU A 272 0.16 21.70 -16.30
C GLU A 272 1.34 22.35 -17.07
N PRO A 273 1.29 23.67 -17.35
CA PRO A 273 2.36 24.36 -18.05
C PRO A 273 3.71 24.32 -17.34
N LYS A 274 3.72 24.38 -16.00
CA LYS A 274 4.95 24.33 -15.19
C LYS A 274 5.56 22.93 -15.17
N ALA A 275 4.74 21.89 -15.02
CA ALA A 275 5.19 20.50 -15.09
C ALA A 275 5.73 20.16 -16.48
N LYS A 276 5.08 20.65 -17.55
CA LYS A 276 5.54 20.52 -18.94
C LYS A 276 6.95 21.06 -19.16
N GLN A 277 7.27 22.23 -18.59
CA GLN A 277 8.61 22.82 -18.67
C GLN A 277 9.64 22.01 -17.87
N LYS A 278 9.28 21.55 -16.67
CA LYS A 278 10.15 20.70 -15.84
C LYS A 278 10.45 19.36 -16.53
N PHE A 279 9.44 18.72 -17.11
CA PHE A 279 9.61 17.48 -17.88
C PHE A 279 10.46 17.68 -19.12
N ALA A 280 10.25 18.76 -19.89
CA ALA A 280 11.08 19.07 -21.04
C ALA A 280 12.56 19.24 -20.64
N ALA A 281 12.83 19.87 -19.48
CA ALA A 281 14.19 20.00 -18.95
C ALA A 281 14.80 18.65 -18.51
N ILE A 282 14.02 17.81 -17.83
CA ILE A 282 14.46 16.46 -17.41
C ILE A 282 14.75 15.59 -18.65
N LYS A 283 13.83 15.57 -19.62
CA LYS A 283 13.98 14.84 -20.88
C LYS A 283 15.22 15.32 -21.64
N LEU A 284 15.41 16.63 -21.77
CA LEU A 284 16.59 17.18 -22.45
C LEU A 284 17.89 16.74 -21.76
N LYS A 285 17.92 16.73 -20.42
CA LYS A 285 19.09 16.26 -19.66
C LYS A 285 19.34 14.76 -19.88
N HIS A 286 18.28 13.95 -19.87
CA HIS A 286 18.37 12.52 -20.16
C HIS A 286 18.87 12.27 -21.59
N ASP A 287 18.27 12.91 -22.59
CA ASP A 287 18.67 12.77 -24.00
C ASP A 287 20.13 13.17 -24.21
N GLN A 288 20.63 14.22 -23.52
CA GLN A 288 22.04 14.60 -23.54
C GLN A 288 22.97 13.54 -22.96
N ILE A 289 22.61 12.93 -21.82
CA ILE A 289 23.40 11.85 -21.21
C ILE A 289 23.43 10.63 -22.14
N PHE A 290 22.26 10.25 -22.65
CA PHE A 290 22.09 9.12 -23.56
C PHE A 290 22.86 9.33 -24.88
N GLY A 291 22.76 10.51 -25.48
CA GLY A 291 23.50 10.89 -26.69
C GLY A 291 25.02 10.86 -26.50
N ARG A 292 25.53 11.31 -25.35
CA ARG A 292 26.94 11.20 -25.01
C ARG A 292 27.39 9.75 -24.86
N ALA A 293 26.58 8.89 -24.25
CA ALA A 293 26.88 7.48 -24.12
C ALA A 293 26.97 6.79 -25.50
N ILE A 294 26.04 7.08 -26.40
CA ILE A 294 26.11 6.63 -27.81
C ILE A 294 27.42 7.10 -28.48
N ALA A 295 27.78 8.37 -28.30
CA ALA A 295 29.01 8.92 -28.88
C ALA A 295 30.28 8.23 -28.33
N SER A 296 30.29 7.95 -27.02
CA SER A 296 31.38 7.24 -26.35
C SER A 296 31.49 5.81 -26.85
N LEU A 297 30.38 5.08 -26.94
CA LEU A 297 30.36 3.71 -27.46
C LEU A 297 30.85 3.67 -28.92
N ARG A 298 30.39 4.59 -29.77
CA ARG A 298 30.85 4.68 -31.15
C ARG A 298 32.36 4.89 -31.24
N LYS A 299 32.92 5.77 -30.41
CA LYS A 299 34.36 6.04 -30.35
C LYS A 299 35.14 4.83 -29.84
N GLN A 300 34.63 4.10 -28.84
CA GLN A 300 35.25 2.86 -28.35
C GLN A 300 35.34 1.79 -29.45
N HIS A 301 34.30 1.69 -30.28
CA HIS A 301 34.26 0.82 -31.46
C HIS A 301 34.97 1.38 -32.70
N GLN A 302 35.64 2.55 -32.58
CA GLN A 302 36.40 3.21 -33.64
C GLN A 302 35.59 3.54 -34.91
N LEU A 303 34.27 3.68 -34.77
CA LEU A 303 33.37 4.00 -35.87
C LEU A 303 33.32 5.52 -36.09
N ARG A 304 33.29 5.94 -37.35
CA ARG A 304 33.03 7.34 -37.75
C ARG A 304 31.53 7.60 -37.78
N GLN A 305 31.15 8.86 -37.75
CA GLN A 305 29.73 9.23 -37.87
C GLN A 305 29.14 8.83 -39.24
N SER A 306 29.97 8.79 -40.29
CA SER A 306 29.59 8.31 -41.63
C SER A 306 29.39 6.81 -41.72
N ASP A 307 29.89 6.04 -40.76
CA ASP A 307 29.80 4.58 -40.76
C ASP A 307 28.42 4.10 -40.30
N ILE A 308 27.56 5.01 -39.79
CA ILE A 308 26.17 4.72 -39.45
C ILE A 308 25.31 4.83 -40.73
N ILE A 309 25.34 3.78 -41.53
CA ILE A 309 24.64 3.72 -42.83
C ILE A 309 23.13 3.90 -42.62
N GLY A 310 22.52 4.79 -43.41
CA GLY A 310 21.09 5.11 -43.32
C GLY A 310 20.76 6.32 -42.44
N VAL A 311 21.75 6.90 -41.76
CA VAL A 311 21.61 8.13 -40.97
C VAL A 311 22.64 9.16 -41.45
N SER A 312 22.22 10.40 -41.71
CA SER A 312 23.18 11.44 -42.13
C SER A 312 24.14 11.80 -40.98
N GLU A 313 25.39 12.15 -41.29
CA GLU A 313 26.37 12.58 -40.27
C GLU A 313 25.83 13.73 -39.39
N ARG A 314 25.07 14.65 -39.99
CA ARG A 314 24.40 15.74 -39.25
C ARG A 314 23.40 15.22 -38.22
N GLN A 315 22.61 14.20 -38.58
CA GLN A 315 21.63 13.61 -37.69
C GLN A 315 22.31 12.76 -36.60
N VAL A 316 23.36 12.00 -36.94
CA VAL A 316 24.21 11.30 -35.96
C VAL A 316 24.77 12.30 -34.95
N ARG A 317 25.35 13.41 -35.42
CA ARG A 317 25.89 14.46 -34.55
C ARG A 317 24.84 15.08 -33.62
N ARG A 318 23.61 15.31 -34.10
CA ARG A 318 22.54 15.87 -33.26
C ARG A 318 22.10 14.88 -32.18
N ILE A 319 21.96 13.60 -32.52
CA ILE A 319 21.63 12.53 -31.55
C ILE A 319 22.71 12.45 -30.47
N GLU A 320 23.99 12.46 -30.86
CA GLU A 320 25.12 12.47 -29.93
C GLU A 320 25.19 13.71 -29.02
N GLN A 321 24.52 14.80 -29.42
CA GLN A 321 24.42 16.05 -28.66
C GLN A 321 23.15 16.12 -27.80
N GLY A 322 22.31 15.09 -27.81
CA GLY A 322 21.10 15.00 -27.00
C GLY A 322 19.81 15.37 -27.69
N GLU A 323 19.76 15.22 -29.02
CA GLU A 323 18.47 15.14 -29.71
C GLU A 323 17.88 13.73 -29.55
N GLY A 324 16.65 13.64 -29.05
CA GLY A 324 15.93 12.37 -28.94
C GLY A 324 15.83 11.63 -30.27
N THR A 325 15.89 10.31 -30.21
CA THR A 325 15.96 9.42 -31.38
C THR A 325 14.88 8.34 -31.35
N LYS A 326 14.57 7.75 -32.52
CA LYS A 326 13.58 6.67 -32.65
C LYS A 326 14.27 5.30 -32.60
N VAL A 327 13.50 4.27 -32.24
CA VAL A 327 13.96 2.87 -32.20
C VAL A 327 14.52 2.41 -33.55
N GLU A 328 13.89 2.79 -34.66
CA GLU A 328 14.36 2.48 -36.02
C GLU A 328 15.77 3.03 -36.27
N THR A 329 16.03 4.26 -35.82
CA THR A 329 17.36 4.87 -35.93
C THR A 329 18.36 4.16 -35.02
N LEU A 330 17.96 3.78 -33.80
CA LEU A 330 18.81 3.02 -32.87
C LEU A 330 19.19 1.64 -33.42
N ASN A 331 18.30 1.00 -34.18
CA ASN A 331 18.63 -0.24 -34.91
C ASN A 331 19.76 -0.03 -35.91
N LEU A 332 19.80 1.11 -36.61
CA LEU A 332 20.90 1.43 -37.53
C LEU A 332 22.23 1.63 -36.79
N PHE A 333 22.18 2.21 -35.59
CA PHE A 333 23.36 2.28 -34.71
C PHE A 333 23.80 0.87 -34.27
N ALA A 334 22.89 0.03 -33.78
CA ALA A 334 23.21 -1.33 -33.35
C ALA A 334 23.82 -2.16 -34.49
N GLN A 335 23.25 -2.08 -35.69
CA GLN A 335 23.76 -2.74 -36.90
C GLN A 335 25.18 -2.28 -37.25
N ALA A 336 25.46 -0.97 -37.18
CA ALA A 336 26.81 -0.44 -37.42
C ALA A 336 27.83 -0.96 -36.38
N HIS A 337 27.38 -1.24 -35.16
CA HIS A 337 28.18 -1.86 -34.10
C HIS A 337 28.21 -3.39 -34.17
N LYS A 338 27.50 -4.00 -35.14
CA LYS A 338 27.31 -5.46 -35.28
C LYS A 338 26.73 -6.10 -34.02
N MET A 339 25.82 -5.40 -33.38
CA MET A 339 25.10 -5.83 -32.19
C MET A 339 23.62 -5.97 -32.50
N GLU A 340 22.95 -6.85 -31.78
CA GLU A 340 21.49 -6.81 -31.68
C GLU A 340 21.05 -5.58 -30.87
N LEU A 341 19.83 -5.11 -31.09
CA LEU A 341 19.34 -3.86 -30.49
C LEU A 341 19.43 -3.89 -28.95
N ASN A 342 19.03 -4.99 -28.33
CA ASN A 342 19.02 -5.11 -26.88
C ASN A 342 20.44 -5.07 -26.31
N ASP A 343 21.38 -5.82 -26.90
CA ASP A 343 22.79 -5.82 -26.48
C ASP A 343 23.42 -4.43 -26.65
N TYR A 344 23.03 -3.70 -27.70
CA TYR A 344 23.46 -2.32 -27.92
C TYR A 344 22.91 -1.38 -26.84
N LEU A 345 21.63 -1.49 -26.49
CA LEU A 345 21.01 -0.68 -25.45
C LEU A 345 21.63 -0.96 -24.06
N ASP A 346 21.94 -2.22 -23.76
CA ASP A 346 22.62 -2.60 -22.52
C ASP A 346 24.04 -2.02 -22.45
N ALA A 347 24.79 -2.04 -23.55
CA ALA A 347 26.11 -1.42 -23.63
C ALA A 347 26.07 0.11 -23.44
N VAL A 348 25.04 0.76 -24.01
CA VAL A 348 24.81 2.20 -23.80
C VAL A 348 24.44 2.48 -22.34
N ALA A 349 23.58 1.66 -21.72
CA ALA A 349 23.16 1.80 -20.33
C ALA A 349 24.35 1.68 -19.36
N GLN A 350 25.25 0.71 -19.57
CA GLN A 350 26.47 0.57 -18.75
C GLN A 350 27.36 1.82 -18.80
N LEU A 351 27.43 2.49 -19.94
CA LEU A 351 28.19 3.75 -20.07
C LEU A 351 27.51 4.91 -19.34
N ILE A 352 26.18 4.92 -19.28
CA ILE A 352 25.42 5.93 -18.52
C ILE A 352 25.66 5.77 -17.02
N ASP A 353 25.65 4.53 -16.51
CA ASP A 353 25.92 4.23 -15.11
C ASP A 353 27.34 4.63 -14.71
N ASN A 354 28.34 4.29 -15.54
CA ASN A 354 29.74 4.68 -15.29
C ASN A 354 29.95 6.21 -15.31
N THR A 355 29.25 6.92 -16.20
CA THR A 355 29.32 8.40 -16.26
C THR A 355 28.64 9.05 -15.04
N SER A 356 27.66 8.37 -14.43
CA SER A 356 26.96 8.83 -13.23
C SER A 356 27.81 8.68 -11.96
N VAL A 357 28.69 7.66 -11.92
CA VAL A 357 29.66 7.45 -10.82
C VAL A 357 30.75 8.52 -10.83
N ASP A 358 31.27 8.91 -12.00
CA ASP A 358 32.30 9.94 -12.13
C ASP A 358 31.80 11.35 -11.74
N LEU A 359 30.51 11.65 -11.95
CA LEU A 359 29.90 12.93 -11.57
C LEU A 359 29.62 13.05 -10.05
N LEU A 360 29.66 11.94 -9.30
CA LEU A 360 29.49 11.93 -7.84
C LEU A 360 30.83 11.96 -7.08
N GLN A 361 31.95 11.79 -7.79
CA GLN A 361 33.32 11.84 -7.22
C GLN A 361 34.09 13.12 -7.58
N SER A 362 33.48 14.05 -8.34
CA SER A 362 34.08 15.32 -8.77
C SER A 362 33.62 16.52 -7.95
#